data_AF-A0A502YMF4-F1
#
_entry.id   AF-A0A502YMF4-F1
#
_cell.length_a   1.000
_cell.length_b   1.000
_cell.length_c   1.000
_cell.angle_alpha   90.00
_cell.angle_beta   90.00
_cell.angle_gamma   90.00
#
_symmetry.space_group_name_H-M   'P 1'
#
loop_
_entity.id
_entity.type
_entity.pdbx_description
1 polymer ?
#
loop_
_entity_poly.entity_id
_entity_poly.type
_entity_poly.pdbx_seq_one_letter_code
_entity_poly.pdbx_strand_id
1 'polypeptide(L)'
;MSSFGHTSRALIAATSILAASTAAFAAAQAPAPAPVPAASDRITNPVAEFAGIDKITGRIITFDVYVDETVQFGALQVTPRVCYSRPDTEQPKTDSFVEVDEITLDRKIRRIFTGWMFAESPGLNAVEHAVYDVWLKGCKQKSDVPPPTAAKADTAKPKTQAAKPKAPAQPADAASEPADDEPSNTN
;
A
#
# COMPACT_ATOMS: atom_id res chain seq x y z
N MET A 1 2.50 -66.51 -5.46
CA MET A 1 3.48 -65.68 -6.18
C MET A 1 3.95 -64.60 -5.21
N SER A 2 5.04 -64.85 -4.49
CA SER A 2 6.39 -64.32 -4.74
C SER A 2 6.49 -62.83 -4.40
N SER A 3 7.37 -62.30 -3.55
CA SER A 3 8.37 -62.85 -2.64
C SER A 3 8.75 -61.70 -1.68
N PHE A 4 9.05 -62.04 -0.43
CA PHE A 4 9.75 -61.17 0.52
C PHE A 4 11.17 -60.86 0.03
N GLY A 5 11.71 -59.69 0.38
CA GLY A 5 13.12 -59.34 0.12
C GLY A 5 13.63 -58.24 1.04
N HIS A 6 13.95 -58.62 2.29
CA HIS A 6 14.90 -57.89 3.15
C HIS A 6 16.31 -58.02 2.57
N THR A 7 17.07 -56.92 2.49
CA THR A 7 18.54 -56.92 2.43
C THR A 7 19.05 -55.69 3.19
N SER A 8 19.50 -55.83 4.43
CA SER A 8 20.82 -56.25 4.94
C SER A 8 21.85 -55.12 5.05
N ARG A 9 22.24 -54.85 6.30
CA ARG A 9 23.41 -54.09 6.75
C ARG A 9 24.69 -54.90 6.50
N ALA A 10 25.79 -54.25 6.09
CA ALA A 10 27.17 -54.62 6.44
C ALA A 10 28.11 -53.48 5.99
N LEU A 11 28.62 -52.67 6.92
CA LEU A 11 29.95 -52.80 7.56
C LEU A 11 31.08 -52.22 6.71
N ILE A 12 31.39 -50.96 7.05
CA ILE A 12 32.56 -50.20 6.65
C ILE A 12 33.72 -50.67 7.54
N ALA A 13 34.78 -51.21 6.96
CA ALA A 13 36.08 -51.33 7.60
C ALA A 13 37.19 -51.38 6.55
N ALA A 14 38.06 -50.36 6.54
CA ALA A 14 39.51 -50.51 6.71
C ALA A 14 40.23 -49.22 6.28
N THR A 15 40.96 -48.68 7.24
CA THR A 15 41.93 -47.59 7.19
C THR A 15 43.11 -47.89 6.28
N SER A 16 43.65 -46.88 5.60
CA SER A 16 45.11 -46.74 5.36
C SER A 16 45.44 -45.28 5.03
N ILE A 17 46.19 -44.67 5.93
CA ILE A 17 46.79 -43.34 5.82
C ILE A 17 48.01 -43.47 4.90
N LEU A 18 48.07 -42.71 3.80
CA LEU A 18 49.33 -42.41 3.12
C LEU A 18 49.53 -40.89 2.98
N ALA A 19 50.61 -40.48 3.65
CA ALA A 19 51.44 -39.29 3.53
C ALA A 19 51.08 -38.21 2.48
N ALA A 20 50.88 -37.01 3.04
CA ALA A 20 51.31 -35.70 2.55
C ALA A 20 51.86 -35.58 1.11
N SER A 21 51.13 -34.85 0.30
CA SER A 21 51.70 -33.92 -0.68
C SER A 21 50.76 -32.72 -0.76
N THR A 22 50.91 -31.78 0.17
CA THR A 22 50.34 -30.44 0.06
C THR A 22 51.12 -29.67 -1.00
N ALA A 23 50.88 -30.00 -2.27
CA ALA A 23 51.18 -29.08 -3.35
C ALA A 23 50.13 -27.97 -3.28
N ALA A 24 50.50 -26.87 -2.62
CA ALA A 24 49.73 -25.63 -2.64
C ALA A 24 49.64 -25.14 -4.09
N PHE A 25 48.57 -25.51 -4.79
CA PHE A 25 48.17 -24.85 -6.02
C PHE A 25 47.66 -23.45 -5.62
N ALA A 26 48.59 -22.50 -5.55
CA ALA A 26 48.27 -21.08 -5.55
C ALA A 26 47.73 -20.71 -6.94
N ALA A 27 46.47 -21.06 -7.20
CA ALA A 27 45.74 -20.55 -8.35
C ALA A 27 45.53 -19.05 -8.12
N ALA A 28 46.28 -18.23 -8.87
CA ALA A 28 46.02 -16.81 -9.01
C ALA A 28 44.60 -16.63 -9.56
N GLN A 29 43.66 -16.35 -8.66
CA GLN A 29 42.29 -16.02 -9.03
C GLN A 29 42.33 -14.64 -9.70
N ALA A 30 42.21 -14.62 -11.03
CA ALA A 30 41.95 -13.38 -11.74
C ALA A 30 40.64 -12.78 -11.19
N PRO A 31 40.59 -11.48 -10.89
CA PRO A 31 39.36 -10.85 -10.42
C PRO A 31 38.28 -11.01 -11.50
N ALA A 32 37.21 -11.72 -11.18
CA ALA A 32 36.04 -11.80 -12.05
C ALA A 32 35.50 -10.38 -12.26
N PRO A 33 35.08 -10.02 -13.50
CA PRO A 33 34.46 -8.72 -13.75
C PRO A 33 33.23 -8.59 -12.84
N ALA A 34 33.19 -7.51 -12.06
CA ALA A 34 32.03 -7.21 -11.23
C ALA A 34 30.79 -7.05 -12.14
N PRO A 35 29.62 -7.62 -11.78
CA PRO A 35 28.40 -7.43 -12.55
C PRO A 35 28.05 -5.94 -12.54
N VAL A 36 28.07 -5.33 -13.73
CA VAL A 36 27.60 -3.95 -13.92
C VAL A 36 26.08 -3.96 -13.73
N PRO A 37 25.49 -3.12 -12.87
CA PRO A 37 24.05 -3.07 -12.71
C PRO A 37 23.42 -2.65 -14.03
N ALA A 38 22.51 -3.48 -14.55
CA ALA A 38 21.69 -3.09 -15.70
C ALA A 38 20.87 -1.85 -15.31
N ALA A 39 21.05 -0.76 -16.06
CA ALA A 39 20.20 0.41 -15.92
C ALA A 39 18.76 0.00 -16.29
N SER A 40 17.86 0.04 -15.30
CA SER A 40 16.44 -0.22 -15.52
C SER A 40 15.85 0.98 -16.25
N ASP A 41 15.58 0.85 -17.55
CA ASP A 41 14.84 1.85 -18.31
C ASP A 41 13.40 1.91 -17.79
N ARG A 42 13.13 2.88 -16.91
CA ARG A 42 11.78 3.20 -16.42
C ARG A 42 11.17 4.28 -17.29
N ILE A 43 9.97 4.02 -17.78
CA ILE A 43 9.18 4.96 -18.55
C ILE A 43 8.25 5.70 -17.58
N THR A 44 8.33 7.03 -17.56
CA THR A 44 7.40 7.87 -16.80
C THR A 44 6.13 8.09 -17.62
N ASN A 45 4.97 7.88 -17.00
CA ASN A 45 3.68 7.98 -17.66
C ASN A 45 2.81 9.07 -17.00
N PRO A 46 2.10 9.89 -17.80
CA PRO A 46 1.21 10.93 -17.29
C PRO A 46 -0.13 10.39 -16.77
N VAL A 47 -0.48 9.14 -17.09
CA VAL A 47 -1.76 8.53 -16.71
C VAL A 47 -1.53 7.21 -15.98
N ALA A 48 -2.21 7.03 -14.86
CA ALA A 48 -2.34 5.77 -14.14
C ALA A 48 -3.73 5.17 -14.39
N GLU A 49 -3.79 3.92 -14.85
CA GLU A 49 -5.02 3.17 -15.00
C GLU A 49 -5.27 2.37 -13.72
N PHE A 50 -6.42 2.61 -13.10
CA PHE A 50 -6.87 1.88 -11.92
C PHE A 50 -8.04 0.98 -12.25
N ALA A 51 -8.16 -0.11 -11.50
CA ALA A 51 -9.38 -0.87 -11.40
C ALA A 51 -9.96 -0.67 -9.99
N GLY A 52 -11.28 -0.53 -9.95
CA GLY A 52 -12.03 -0.45 -8.71
C GLY A 52 -13.17 -1.44 -8.69
N ILE A 53 -13.38 -2.13 -7.57
CA ILE A 53 -14.53 -2.99 -7.33
C ILE A 53 -15.45 -2.37 -6.30
N ASP A 54 -16.75 -2.41 -6.57
CA ASP A 54 -17.77 -2.20 -5.56
C ASP A 54 -18.20 -3.58 -5.02
N LYS A 55 -17.87 -3.86 -3.75
CA LYS A 55 -18.18 -5.13 -3.08
C LYS A 55 -19.68 -5.36 -2.87
N ILE A 56 -20.49 -4.30 -2.91
CA ILE A 56 -21.95 -4.39 -2.75
C ILE A 56 -22.58 -4.88 -4.06
N THR A 57 -22.14 -4.32 -5.19
CA THR A 57 -22.69 -4.66 -6.51
C THR A 57 -21.92 -5.74 -7.25
N GLY A 58 -20.69 -6.05 -6.81
CA GLY A 58 -19.77 -6.98 -7.48
C GLY A 58 -19.23 -6.46 -8.81
N ARG A 59 -19.43 -5.17 -9.14
CA ARG A 59 -19.01 -4.60 -10.41
C ARG A 59 -17.57 -4.08 -10.30
N ILE A 60 -16.73 -4.51 -11.24
CA ILE A 60 -15.39 -3.95 -11.46
C ILE A 60 -15.48 -2.92 -12.58
N ILE A 61 -14.90 -1.75 -12.36
CA ILE A 61 -14.71 -0.74 -13.39
C ILE A 61 -13.23 -0.39 -13.51
N THR A 62 -12.86 0.08 -14.70
CA THR A 62 -11.53 0.61 -14.96
C THR A 62 -11.66 2.10 -15.23
N PHE A 63 -10.78 2.89 -14.66
CA PHE A 63 -10.77 4.34 -14.84
C PHE A 63 -9.33 4.84 -14.92
N ASP A 64 -9.12 5.80 -15.80
CA ASP A 64 -7.84 6.46 -15.98
C ASP A 64 -7.77 7.71 -15.10
N VAL A 65 -6.63 7.92 -14.45
CA VAL A 65 -6.38 9.07 -13.58
C VAL A 65 -5.07 9.72 -14.03
N TYR A 66 -5.12 11.01 -14.30
CA TYR A 66 -3.93 11.79 -14.59
C TYR A 66 -3.07 11.94 -13.33
N VAL A 67 -1.75 11.94 -13.50
CA VAL A 67 -0.84 12.22 -12.39
C VAL A 67 -1.15 13.59 -11.80
N ASP A 68 -1.14 13.67 -10.46
CA ASP A 68 -1.51 14.82 -9.64
C ASP A 68 -2.99 15.22 -9.66
N GLU A 69 -3.84 14.48 -10.37
CA GLU A 69 -5.28 14.68 -10.37
C GLU A 69 -6.00 13.69 -9.44
N THR A 70 -7.14 14.12 -8.92
CA THR A 70 -7.95 13.29 -8.02
C THR A 70 -9.22 12.85 -8.73
N VAL A 71 -9.42 11.53 -8.82
CA VAL A 71 -10.67 10.93 -9.31
C VAL A 71 -11.38 10.23 -8.16
N GLN A 72 -12.70 10.38 -8.11
CA GLN A 72 -13.54 9.74 -7.10
C GLN A 72 -14.10 8.42 -7.62
N PHE A 73 -13.88 7.35 -6.86
CA PHE A 73 -14.49 6.04 -7.03
C PHE A 73 -15.31 5.68 -5.78
N GLY A 74 -16.63 5.77 -5.87
CA GLY A 74 -17.51 5.56 -4.72
C GLY A 74 -17.22 6.57 -3.61
N ALA A 75 -16.80 6.07 -2.44
CA ALA A 75 -16.36 6.89 -1.30
C ALA A 75 -14.85 7.16 -1.27
N LEU A 76 -14.08 6.65 -2.23
CA LEU A 76 -12.63 6.80 -2.29
C LEU A 76 -12.23 7.89 -3.28
N GLN A 77 -11.27 8.72 -2.91
CA GLN A 77 -10.60 9.69 -3.76
C GLN A 77 -9.18 9.21 -4.03
N VAL A 78 -8.86 8.92 -5.28
CA VAL A 78 -7.60 8.31 -5.70
C VAL A 78 -6.76 9.36 -6.41
N THR A 79 -5.54 9.57 -5.92
CA THR A 79 -4.61 10.57 -6.44
C THR A 79 -3.23 9.93 -6.69
N PRO A 80 -2.91 9.51 -7.92
CA PRO A 80 -1.58 9.06 -8.27
C PRO A 80 -0.60 10.25 -8.31
N ARG A 81 0.55 10.12 -7.64
CA ARG A 81 1.61 11.14 -7.65
C ARG A 81 2.68 10.85 -8.69
N VAL A 82 2.87 9.58 -9.04
CA VAL A 82 3.78 9.12 -10.11
C VAL A 82 3.25 7.82 -10.69
N CYS A 83 3.58 7.52 -11.96
CA CYS A 83 3.28 6.23 -12.58
C CYS A 83 4.44 5.82 -13.49
N TYR A 84 5.06 4.69 -13.21
CA TYR A 84 6.18 4.15 -13.98
C TYR A 84 5.82 2.81 -14.59
N SER A 85 6.23 2.60 -15.84
CA SER A 85 6.18 1.32 -16.53
C SER A 85 7.54 0.94 -17.09
N ARG A 86 7.62 -0.25 -17.67
CA ARG A 86 8.81 -0.75 -18.39
C ARG A 86 8.50 -0.92 -19.87
N PRO A 87 9.52 -0.92 -20.73
CA PRO A 87 9.37 -1.31 -22.12
C PRO A 87 8.87 -2.75 -22.25
N ASP A 88 8.12 -3.03 -23.31
CA ASP A 88 7.56 -4.37 -23.60
C ASP A 88 8.64 -5.44 -23.89
N THR A 89 9.89 -5.03 -24.09
CA THR A 89 11.04 -5.94 -24.28
C THR A 89 11.57 -6.52 -22.97
N GLU A 90 11.13 -6.01 -21.82
CA GLU A 90 11.52 -6.49 -20.49
C GLU A 90 10.30 -7.08 -19.75
N GLN A 91 10.55 -7.77 -18.63
CA GLN A 91 9.49 -8.23 -17.75
C GLN A 91 8.63 -7.03 -17.27
N PRO A 92 7.30 -7.09 -17.42
CA PRO A 92 6.41 -6.06 -16.91
C PRO A 92 6.64 -5.79 -15.43
N LYS A 93 6.86 -4.51 -15.12
CA LYS A 93 6.96 -4.01 -13.76
C LYS A 93 6.44 -2.59 -13.76
N THR A 94 5.21 -2.45 -13.31
CA THR A 94 4.46 -1.20 -13.33
C THR A 94 4.11 -0.81 -11.90
N ASP A 95 4.58 0.35 -11.48
CA ASP A 95 4.39 0.84 -10.13
C ASP A 95 3.93 2.31 -10.10
N SER A 96 3.13 2.64 -9.10
CA SER A 96 2.60 3.99 -8.90
C SER A 96 2.60 4.33 -7.42
N PHE A 97 3.06 5.53 -7.06
CA PHE A 97 2.86 6.04 -5.71
C PHE A 97 1.52 6.75 -5.66
N VAL A 98 0.64 6.31 -4.76
CA VAL A 98 -0.76 6.70 -4.73
C VAL A 98 -1.15 7.15 -3.34
N GLU A 99 -1.90 8.24 -3.28
CA GLU A 99 -2.63 8.68 -2.09
C GLU A 99 -4.10 8.35 -2.28
N VAL A 100 -4.71 7.70 -1.28
CA VAL A 100 -6.15 7.43 -1.28
C VAL A 100 -6.79 8.00 -0.02
N ASP A 101 -7.77 8.85 -0.25
CA ASP A 101 -8.60 9.47 0.78
C ASP A 101 -10.00 8.83 0.80
N GLU A 102 -10.56 8.65 1.99
CA GLU A 102 -11.93 8.19 2.19
C GLU A 102 -12.83 9.38 2.53
N ILE A 103 -13.99 9.44 1.88
CA ILE A 103 -15.10 10.32 2.24
C ILE A 103 -16.03 9.54 3.17
N THR A 104 -15.98 9.87 4.46
CA THR A 104 -16.81 9.22 5.48
C THR A 104 -18.28 9.65 5.39
N LEU A 105 -19.16 8.93 6.11
CA LEU A 105 -20.59 9.24 6.19
C LEU A 105 -20.90 10.65 6.73
N ASP A 106 -20.04 11.17 7.61
CA ASP A 106 -20.11 12.54 8.12
C ASP A 106 -19.41 13.58 7.21
N ARG A 107 -19.08 13.18 5.98
CA ARG A 107 -18.45 14.03 4.94
C ARG A 107 -17.08 14.57 5.33
N LYS A 108 -16.33 13.84 6.15
CA LYS A 108 -14.92 14.14 6.42
C LYS A 108 -14.05 13.41 5.41
N ILE A 109 -12.97 14.08 5.01
CA ILE A 109 -11.95 13.50 4.13
C ILE A 109 -10.79 13.07 5.02
N ARG A 110 -10.40 11.81 4.94
CA ARG A 110 -9.27 11.27 5.70
C ARG A 110 -8.43 10.36 4.81
N ARG A 111 -7.10 10.51 4.91
CA ARG A 111 -6.17 9.59 4.26
C ARG A 111 -6.24 8.21 4.85
N ILE A 112 -6.51 7.21 4.01
CA ILE A 112 -6.52 5.80 4.40
C ILE A 112 -5.31 5.05 3.83
N PHE A 113 -4.70 5.56 2.76
CA PHE A 113 -3.53 4.93 2.15
C PHE A 113 -2.58 5.96 1.56
N THR A 114 -1.28 5.67 1.68
CA THR A 114 -0.20 6.39 1.01
C THR A 114 0.94 5.43 0.80
N GLY A 115 1.22 5.08 -0.45
CA GLY A 115 2.23 4.07 -0.74
C GLY A 115 2.34 3.68 -2.19
N TRP A 116 3.22 2.73 -2.45
CA TRP A 116 3.45 2.15 -3.78
C TRP A 116 2.45 1.04 -4.05
N MET A 117 1.76 1.13 -5.18
CA MET A 117 0.94 0.07 -5.76
C MET A 117 1.67 -0.60 -6.92
N PHE A 118 1.43 -1.89 -7.13
CA PHE A 118 2.09 -2.71 -8.16
C PHE A 118 1.03 -3.38 -9.04
N ALA A 119 1.08 -3.14 -10.35
CA ALA A 119 0.06 -3.68 -11.27
C ALA A 119 0.14 -5.21 -11.39
N GLU A 120 1.36 -5.77 -11.36
CA GLU A 120 1.61 -7.20 -11.50
C GLU A 120 1.40 -7.96 -10.17
N SER A 121 1.22 -7.25 -9.06
CA SER A 121 0.94 -7.84 -7.75
C SER A 121 -0.03 -6.98 -6.94
N PRO A 122 -1.30 -6.84 -7.39
CA PRO A 122 -2.28 -6.00 -6.72
C PRO A 122 -2.46 -6.33 -5.24
N GLY A 123 -2.45 -7.63 -4.89
CA GLY A 123 -2.62 -8.09 -3.51
C GLY A 123 -1.50 -7.69 -2.54
N LEU A 124 -0.40 -7.10 -3.01
CA LEU A 124 0.69 -6.65 -2.13
C LEU A 124 0.39 -5.28 -1.48
N ASN A 125 -0.21 -4.36 -2.23
CA ASN A 125 -0.44 -2.97 -1.79
C ASN A 125 -1.71 -2.36 -2.42
N ALA A 126 -2.76 -3.15 -2.64
CA ALA A 126 -4.08 -2.61 -3.00
C ALA A 126 -4.73 -1.92 -1.79
N VAL A 127 -5.63 -0.98 -2.08
CA VAL A 127 -6.51 -0.41 -1.05
C VAL A 127 -7.74 -1.28 -0.94
N GLU A 128 -7.82 -1.99 0.17
CA GLU A 128 -8.96 -2.80 0.55
C GLU A 128 -9.83 -2.01 1.53
N HIS A 129 -10.93 -1.43 1.05
CA HIS A 129 -11.90 -0.75 1.90
C HIS A 129 -13.12 -1.67 2.14
N ALA A 130 -13.90 -1.39 3.19
CA ALA A 130 -15.01 -2.26 3.59
C ALA A 130 -16.08 -2.45 2.49
N VAL A 131 -16.18 -1.47 1.59
CA VAL A 131 -17.20 -1.39 0.53
C VAL A 131 -16.57 -1.37 -0.87
N TYR A 132 -15.38 -0.80 -1.02
CA TYR A 132 -14.74 -0.55 -2.31
C TYR A 132 -13.30 -1.07 -2.27
N ASP A 133 -12.78 -1.65 -3.35
CA ASP A 133 -11.32 -1.83 -3.48
C ASP A 133 -10.81 -1.05 -4.68
N VAL A 134 -9.57 -0.60 -4.58
CA VAL A 134 -8.86 0.06 -5.68
C VAL A 134 -7.45 -0.48 -5.77
N TRP A 135 -7.05 -0.83 -6.99
CA TRP A 135 -5.69 -1.26 -7.28
C TRP A 135 -5.21 -0.72 -8.63
N LEU A 136 -3.89 -0.56 -8.75
CA LEU A 136 -3.24 -0.19 -9.99
C LEU A 136 -3.39 -1.33 -11.00
N LYS A 137 -3.78 -0.99 -12.23
CA LYS A 137 -3.85 -1.93 -13.36
C LYS A 137 -2.73 -1.69 -14.38
N GLY A 138 -2.30 -0.44 -14.54
CA GLY A 138 -1.21 -0.10 -15.45
C GLY A 138 -0.91 1.39 -15.49
N CYS A 139 0.07 1.78 -16.30
CA CYS A 139 0.37 3.16 -16.63
C CYS A 139 0.28 3.35 -18.14
N LYS A 140 -0.21 4.52 -18.59
CA LYS A 140 -0.41 4.82 -20.01
C LYS A 140 0.18 6.17 -20.39
N GLN A 141 0.65 6.27 -21.64
CA GLN A 141 1.09 7.54 -22.23
C GLN A 141 -0.08 8.44 -22.66
N LYS A 142 -1.24 7.84 -22.98
CA LYS A 142 -2.44 8.54 -23.45
C LYS A 142 -3.67 7.89 -22.81
N SER A 143 -4.71 8.70 -22.58
CA SER A 143 -6.03 8.24 -22.15
C SER A 143 -7.07 8.65 -23.19
N ASP A 144 -8.14 7.85 -23.30
CA ASP A 144 -9.34 8.20 -24.07
C ASP A 144 -10.19 9.27 -23.34
N VAL A 145 -9.97 9.45 -22.04
CA VAL A 145 -10.58 10.52 -21.25
C VAL A 145 -9.81 11.81 -21.50
N PRO A 146 -10.47 12.91 -21.90
CA PRO A 146 -9.80 14.19 -22.07
C PRO A 146 -9.07 14.60 -20.79
N PRO A 147 -7.82 15.11 -20.88
CA PRO A 147 -7.15 15.65 -19.71
C PRO A 147 -8.01 16.76 -19.09
N PRO A 148 -7.98 16.91 -17.76
CA PRO A 148 -8.57 18.07 -17.12
C PRO A 148 -7.86 19.31 -17.67
N THR A 149 -8.46 19.94 -18.67
CA THR A 149 -8.08 21.28 -19.07
C THR A 149 -8.35 22.19 -17.88
N ALA A 150 -7.62 23.31 -17.77
CA ALA A 150 -7.81 24.34 -16.76
C ALA A 150 -9.23 24.97 -16.71
N ALA A 151 -10.24 24.35 -17.33
CA ALA A 151 -11.65 24.65 -17.27
C ALA A 151 -12.32 24.36 -15.91
N LYS A 152 -11.58 23.94 -14.88
CA LYS A 152 -12.03 23.95 -13.47
C LYS A 152 -10.93 24.34 -12.47
N ALA A 153 -10.07 25.30 -12.82
CA ALA A 153 -9.20 25.95 -11.82
C ALA A 153 -9.95 26.97 -10.93
N ASP A 154 -11.25 27.18 -11.15
CA ASP A 154 -12.11 28.07 -10.35
C ASP A 154 -13.23 27.30 -9.65
N THR A 155 -12.94 26.54 -8.57
CA THR A 155 -13.81 26.46 -7.36
C THR A 155 -13.32 25.52 -6.26
N ALA A 156 -12.30 24.69 -6.44
CA ALA A 156 -11.79 23.84 -5.35
C ALA A 156 -10.63 24.50 -4.59
N LYS A 157 -10.85 25.70 -4.03
CA LYS A 157 -9.98 26.17 -2.95
C LYS A 157 -10.37 25.40 -1.68
N PRO A 158 -9.49 24.56 -1.10
CA PRO A 158 -9.77 23.97 0.19
C PRO A 158 -9.91 25.11 1.19
N LYS A 159 -11.11 25.34 1.72
CA LYS A 159 -11.28 26.22 2.87
C LYS A 159 -10.67 25.49 4.06
N THR A 160 -9.38 25.75 4.29
CA THR A 160 -8.74 25.58 5.59
C THR A 160 -9.52 26.42 6.60
N GLN A 161 -10.51 25.82 7.26
CA GLN A 161 -11.06 26.37 8.49
C GLN A 161 -10.15 25.91 9.61
N ALA A 162 -9.17 26.75 9.92
CA ALA A 162 -8.47 26.72 11.18
C ALA A 162 -9.48 26.99 12.30
N ALA A 163 -10.02 25.93 12.91
CA ALA A 163 -10.73 26.02 14.17
C ALA A 163 -9.75 25.66 15.30
N LYS A 164 -9.15 26.69 15.90
CA LYS A 164 -8.46 26.60 17.20
C LYS A 164 -9.53 26.50 18.31
N PRO A 165 -9.32 25.70 19.37
CA PRO A 165 -10.40 25.11 20.16
C PRO A 165 -10.99 26.05 21.21
N LYS A 166 -12.31 25.96 21.44
CA LYS A 166 -12.99 26.55 22.59
C LYS A 166 -13.32 25.44 23.60
N ALA A 167 -12.84 25.63 24.83
CA ALA A 167 -12.97 24.73 25.97
C ALA A 167 -14.44 24.40 26.33
N PRO A 168 -14.71 23.28 27.03
CA PRO A 168 -16.06 22.89 27.44
C PRO A 168 -16.64 23.85 28.47
N ALA A 169 -17.89 24.24 28.27
CA ALA A 169 -18.68 24.95 29.27
C ALA A 169 -19.09 23.98 30.39
N GLN A 170 -18.83 24.41 31.62
CA GLN A 170 -19.28 23.79 32.86
C GLN A 170 -20.74 24.19 33.13
N PRO A 171 -21.65 23.26 33.49
CA PRO A 171 -22.98 23.63 33.97
C PRO A 171 -22.89 24.18 35.40
N ALA A 172 -23.48 25.35 35.62
CA ALA A 172 -23.75 25.88 36.94
C ALA A 172 -25.25 25.72 37.19
N ASP A 173 -25.62 24.78 38.06
CA ASP A 173 -26.90 24.81 38.75
C ASP A 173 -26.61 24.79 40.25
N ALA A 174 -26.89 25.95 40.86
CA ALA A 174 -26.90 26.17 42.28
C ALA A 174 -28.23 25.66 42.85
N ALA A 175 -28.17 24.70 43.76
CA ALA A 175 -29.24 24.43 44.71
C ALA A 175 -28.75 24.87 46.08
N SER A 176 -29.48 25.81 46.65
CA SER A 176 -29.29 26.49 47.92
C SER A 176 -29.57 25.58 49.12
N GLU A 177 -28.62 25.47 50.04
CA GLU A 177 -28.85 25.13 51.45
C GLU A 177 -29.28 26.39 52.22
N PRO A 178 -30.30 26.30 53.08
CA PRO A 178 -30.37 27.08 54.29
C PRO A 178 -30.00 26.21 55.49
N ALA A 179 -29.10 26.75 56.32
CA ALA A 179 -28.81 26.26 57.64
C ALA A 179 -29.90 26.67 58.65
N ASP A 180 -29.82 25.99 59.80
CA ASP A 180 -30.42 26.29 61.12
C ASP A 180 -31.86 25.82 61.36
N ASP A 181 -32.02 24.80 62.22
CA ASP A 181 -32.38 25.02 63.63
C ASP A 181 -32.62 23.68 64.36
N GLU A 182 -31.87 23.45 65.44
CA GLU A 182 -32.15 22.46 66.48
C GLU A 182 -33.24 23.01 67.42
N PRO A 183 -34.20 22.19 67.87
CA PRO A 183 -34.32 22.06 69.32
C PRO A 183 -34.69 20.65 69.82
N SER A 184 -34.15 20.37 71.00
CA SER A 184 -34.59 19.50 72.11
C SER A 184 -35.91 18.73 72.02
N ASN A 185 -35.85 17.50 72.58
CA ASN A 185 -36.70 16.98 73.68
C ASN A 185 -37.51 15.68 73.39
N THR A 186 -37.09 14.61 74.09
CA THR A 186 -37.87 13.60 74.84
C THR A 186 -39.11 12.95 74.22
N ASN A 187 -39.04 11.62 74.04
CA ASN A 187 -39.85 10.63 74.77
C ASN A 187 -39.22 9.23 74.69
#